data_AF-A0A2N0B8L0-F1
#
_entry.id   AF-A0A2N0B8L0-F1
#
_cell.length_a   1.000
_cell.length_b   1.000
_cell.length_c   1.000
_cell.angle_alpha   90.00
_cell.angle_beta   90.00
_cell.angle_gamma   90.00
#
_symmetry.space_group_name_H-M   'P 1'
#
loop_
_entity.id
_entity.type
_entity.pdbx_description
1 polymer ?
#
loop_
_entity_poly.entity_id
_entity_poly.type
_entity_poly.pdbx_seq_one_letter_code
_entity_poly.pdbx_strand_id
1 'polypeptide(L)'
;MEVFRFYTRSPLRNFTYILRNPEIGKTLSIDPYDSVPIRKFLEEKGWNLDFILNTHEHADHTSGNDGLVKEYSPIVYAHPGAIGKIPHATHPVKKGDRILASQNGHLEILDTPGHEETFRRIRIPSGSRFLKH
;
A
#
# COMPACT_ATOMS: atom_id res chain seq x y z
N MET A 1 11.68 4.60 8.33
CA MET A 1 10.79 4.10 7.27
C MET A 1 11.62 3.88 6.01
N GLU A 2 11.49 2.71 5.41
CA GLU A 2 12.13 2.37 4.13
C GLU A 2 11.04 2.33 3.06
N VAL A 3 11.31 2.89 1.89
CA VAL A 3 10.35 3.01 0.78
C VAL A 3 10.97 2.43 -0.47
N PHE A 4 10.39 1.36 -0.99
CA PHE A 4 10.81 0.70 -2.22
C PHE A 4 9.79 1.01 -3.31
N ARG A 5 10.26 1.48 -4.46
CA ARG A 5 9.40 1.76 -5.61
C ARG A 5 9.57 0.68 -6.66
N PHE A 6 8.48 0.02 -7.01
CA PHE A 6 8.40 -0.97 -8.07
C PHE A 6 7.86 -0.32 -9.34
N TYR A 7 8.62 -0.47 -10.42
CA TYR A 7 8.14 -0.14 -11.75
C TYR A 7 7.24 -1.28 -12.23
N THR A 8 5.93 -1.09 -12.07
CA THR A 8 4.98 -1.95 -12.76
C THR A 8 5.05 -1.55 -14.23
N ARG A 9 5.32 -2.48 -15.14
CA ARG A 9 5.28 -2.22 -16.59
C ARG A 9 3.83 -2.01 -17.08
N SER A 10 2.97 -1.41 -16.25
CA SER A 10 1.59 -1.09 -16.53
C SER A 10 1.53 -0.07 -17.68
N PRO A 11 0.60 -0.22 -18.63
CA PRO A 11 0.41 0.72 -19.74
C PRO A 11 0.17 2.17 -19.29
N LEU A 12 -0.24 2.41 -18.03
CA LEU A 12 -0.49 3.73 -17.45
C LEU A 12 0.65 4.29 -16.59
N ARG A 13 1.79 3.60 -16.50
CA ARG A 13 2.98 4.00 -15.68
C ARG A 13 2.69 4.05 -14.17
N ASN A 14 1.88 3.12 -13.66
CA ASN A 14 1.59 3.05 -12.24
C ASN A 14 2.80 2.55 -11.45
N PHE A 15 2.94 3.05 -10.22
CA PHE A 15 3.96 2.62 -9.29
C PHE A 15 3.31 1.85 -8.15
N THR A 16 3.80 0.62 -7.91
CA THR A 16 3.57 -0.04 -6.64
C THR A 16 4.67 0.43 -5.68
N TYR A 17 4.30 0.75 -4.45
CA TYR A 17 5.28 1.10 -3.40
C TYR A 17 5.21 0.08 -2.27
N ILE A 18 6.36 -0.36 -1.80
CA ILE A 18 6.47 -1.16 -0.56
C ILE A 18 7.11 -0.29 0.51
N LEU A 19 6.43 -0.12 1.63
CA LEU A 19 6.91 0.63 2.78
C LEU A 19 7.17 -0.33 3.93
N ARG A 20 8.33 -0.20 4.57
CA ARG A 20 8.72 -0.99 5.75
C ARG A 20 9.01 -0.05 6.91
N ASN A 21 8.34 -0.27 8.04
CA ASN A 21 8.69 0.39 9.29
C ASN A 21 9.52 -0.54 10.19
N PRO A 22 10.88 -0.45 10.15
CA PRO A 22 11.74 -1.42 10.82
C PRO A 22 11.50 -1.50 12.34
N GLU A 23 11.02 -0.44 12.99
CA GLU A 23 10.76 -0.40 14.43
C GLU A 23 9.67 -1.35 14.89
N ILE A 24 8.62 -1.50 14.09
CA ILE A 24 7.43 -2.29 14.45
C ILE A 24 7.36 -3.63 13.71
N GLY A 25 8.34 -3.96 12.88
CA GLY A 25 8.28 -5.24 12.17
C GLY A 25 7.34 -5.27 10.93
N LYS A 26 6.56 -4.21 10.68
CA LYS A 26 5.48 -4.22 9.67
C LYS A 26 5.80 -3.65 8.29
N THR A 27 5.11 -4.18 7.28
CA THR A 27 5.22 -3.82 5.86
C THR A 27 3.86 -3.46 5.26
N LEU A 28 3.84 -2.47 4.38
CA LEU A 28 2.67 -2.01 3.62
C LEU A 28 2.98 -2.06 2.12
N SER A 29 2.08 -2.62 1.32
CA SER A 29 2.07 -2.45 -0.13
C SER A 29 1.03 -1.41 -0.54
N ILE A 30 1.39 -0.47 -1.40
CA ILE A 30 0.49 0.54 -1.96
C ILE A 30 0.25 0.21 -3.42
N ASP A 31 -1.02 0.07 -3.80
CA ASP A 31 -1.48 -0.24 -5.15
C ASP A 31 -0.74 -1.42 -5.81
N PRO A 32 -0.88 -2.65 -5.28
CA PRO A 32 -0.25 -3.82 -5.87
C PRO A 32 -0.90 -4.18 -7.22
N TYR A 33 -0.17 -3.95 -8.32
CA TYR A 33 -0.60 -4.38 -9.66
C TYR A 33 -0.44 -5.90 -9.86
N ASP A 34 0.72 -6.44 -9.50
CA ASP A 34 1.04 -7.87 -9.64
C ASP A 34 1.62 -8.38 -8.32
N SER A 35 1.03 -9.46 -7.80
CA SER A 35 1.49 -10.09 -6.57
C SER A 35 2.88 -10.72 -6.74
N VAL A 36 3.22 -11.30 -7.89
CA VAL A 36 4.45 -12.09 -8.10
C VAL A 36 5.74 -11.33 -7.76
N PRO A 37 6.01 -10.13 -8.31
CA PRO A 37 7.25 -9.40 -7.98
C PRO A 37 7.29 -8.94 -6.52
N ILE A 38 6.14 -8.60 -5.94
CA ILE A 38 6.03 -8.18 -4.54
C ILE A 38 6.38 -9.35 -3.63
N ARG A 39 5.82 -10.54 -3.91
CA ARG A 39 6.11 -11.77 -3.15
C ARG A 39 7.58 -12.13 -3.16
N LYS A 40 8.19 -12.19 -4.34
CA LYS A 40 9.63 -12.47 -4.48
C LYS A 40 10.48 -11.50 -3.64
N PHE A 41 10.16 -10.21 -3.70
CA PHE A 41 10.87 -9.21 -2.90
C PHE A 41 10.71 -9.44 -1.40
N LEU A 42 9.49 -9.75 -0.93
CA LEU A 42 9.23 -10.02 0.48
C LEU A 42 9.95 -11.29 0.95
N GLU A 43 9.93 -12.36 0.15
CA GLU A 43 10.66 -13.61 0.39
C GLU A 43 12.18 -13.38 0.47
N GLU A 44 12.77 -12.67 -0.49
CA GLU A 44 14.20 -12.32 -0.51
C GLU A 44 14.63 -11.52 0.73
N LYS A 45 13.73 -10.69 1.27
CA LYS A 45 13.97 -9.89 2.47
C LYS A 45 13.61 -10.63 3.77
N GLY A 46 12.93 -11.78 3.70
CA GLY A 46 12.36 -12.45 4.85
C GLY A 46 11.30 -11.61 5.57
N TRP A 47 10.52 -10.82 4.84
CA TRP A 47 9.50 -9.91 5.38
C TRP A 47 8.08 -10.48 5.21
N ASN A 48 7.21 -10.17 6.17
CA ASN A 48 5.77 -10.38 6.03
C ASN A 48 5.11 -9.16 5.36
N LEU A 49 3.92 -9.34 4.78
CA LEU A 49 3.06 -8.26 4.33
C LEU A 49 1.88 -8.11 5.29
N ASP A 50 1.85 -7.02 6.04
CA ASP A 50 0.81 -6.79 7.05
C ASP A 50 -0.37 -5.98 6.50
N PHE A 51 -0.09 -5.11 5.53
CA PHE A 51 -1.04 -4.13 5.06
C PHE A 51 -1.01 -3.98 3.54
N ILE A 52 -2.17 -3.75 2.94
CA ILE A 52 -2.33 -3.22 1.59
C ILE A 52 -3.10 -1.90 1.70
N LEU A 53 -2.70 -0.88 0.93
CA LEU A 53 -3.46 0.35 0.76
C LEU A 53 -3.75 0.53 -0.72
N ASN A 54 -5.03 0.46 -1.10
CA ASN A 54 -5.46 0.80 -2.45
C ASN A 54 -5.94 2.26 -2.48
N THR A 55 -5.38 3.05 -3.40
CA THR A 55 -5.72 4.47 -3.56
C THR A 55 -7.01 4.67 -4.33
N HIS A 56 -7.33 3.76 -5.25
CA HIS A 56 -8.55 3.77 -6.07
C HIS A 56 -8.95 2.37 -6.56
N GLU A 57 -10.12 2.27 -7.20
CA GLU A 57 -10.79 1.01 -7.53
C GLU A 57 -10.41 0.39 -8.88
N HIS A 58 -9.54 1.02 -9.66
CA HIS A 58 -9.18 0.48 -10.96
C HIS A 58 -8.37 -0.82 -10.82
N ALA A 59 -8.63 -1.75 -11.73
CA ALA A 59 -8.03 -3.09 -11.71
C ALA A 59 -6.50 -3.06 -11.75
N ASP A 60 -5.90 -2.06 -12.38
CA ASP A 60 -4.45 -1.85 -12.44
C ASP A 60 -3.83 -1.41 -11.09
N HIS A 61 -4.63 -1.25 -10.04
CA HIS A 61 -4.19 -0.96 -8.67
C HIS A 61 -4.58 -2.04 -7.66
N THR A 62 -5.45 -2.98 -8.05
CA THR A 62 -6.00 -4.02 -7.17
C THR A 62 -5.73 -5.44 -7.66
N SER A 63 -5.24 -5.64 -8.89
CA SER A 63 -5.04 -6.98 -9.49
C SER A 63 -4.07 -7.87 -8.69
N GLY A 64 -3.17 -7.28 -7.90
CA GLY A 64 -2.28 -8.02 -7.01
C GLY A 64 -2.90 -8.39 -5.67
N ASN A 65 -4.08 -7.86 -5.30
CA ASN A 65 -4.69 -8.06 -3.99
C ASN A 65 -4.93 -9.54 -3.69
N ASP A 66 -5.61 -10.27 -4.57
CA ASP A 66 -6.01 -11.67 -4.31
C ASP A 66 -4.81 -12.57 -4.01
N GLY A 67 -3.74 -12.44 -4.80
CA GLY A 67 -2.51 -13.23 -4.62
C GLY A 67 -1.81 -12.91 -3.30
N LEU A 68 -1.74 -11.63 -2.94
CA LEU A 68 -1.13 -11.19 -1.68
C LEU A 68 -2.00 -11.54 -0.47
N VAL A 69 -3.33 -11.45 -0.60
CA VAL A 69 -4.27 -11.77 0.48
C VAL A 69 -4.25 -13.26 0.80
N LYS A 70 -4.24 -14.10 -0.24
CA LYS A 70 -4.16 -15.55 -0.08
C LYS A 70 -2.90 -16.00 0.68
N GLU A 71 -1.78 -15.32 0.48
CA GLU A 71 -0.48 -15.75 1.00
C GLU A 71 -0.13 -15.12 2.35
N TYR A 72 -0.44 -13.84 2.55
CA TYR A 72 0.00 -13.08 3.74
C TYR A 72 -1.14 -12.69 4.67
N SER A 73 -2.40 -12.81 4.24
CA SER A 73 -3.58 -12.34 4.99
C SER A 73 -3.44 -10.91 5.55
N PRO A 74 -3.03 -9.92 4.72
CA PRO A 74 -2.87 -8.54 5.16
C PRO A 74 -4.23 -7.88 5.40
N ILE A 75 -4.23 -6.82 6.21
CA ILE A 75 -5.37 -5.90 6.26
C ILE A 75 -5.35 -5.02 5.00
N VAL A 76 -6.47 -4.98 4.28
CA VAL A 76 -6.61 -4.18 3.06
C VAL A 76 -7.39 -2.90 3.38
N TYR A 77 -6.67 -1.79 3.31
CA TYR A 77 -7.18 -0.43 3.49
C TYR A 77 -7.63 0.19 2.17
N ALA A 78 -8.74 0.92 2.20
CA ALA A 78 -9.26 1.66 1.05
C ALA A 78 -10.12 2.86 1.48
N HIS A 79 -10.55 3.67 0.50
CA HIS A 79 -11.47 4.77 0.75
C HIS A 79 -12.85 4.22 1.19
N PRO A 80 -13.59 4.87 2.11
CA PRO A 80 -14.90 4.41 2.54
C PRO A 80 -15.85 4.12 1.36
N GLY A 81 -15.87 4.98 0.34
CA GLY A 81 -16.69 4.76 -0.86
C GLY A 81 -16.16 3.72 -1.87
N ALA A 82 -14.97 3.16 -1.62
CA ALA A 82 -14.40 2.05 -2.39
C ALA A 82 -14.56 0.69 -1.69
N ILE A 83 -15.01 0.68 -0.41
CA ILE A 83 -15.35 -0.54 0.30
C ILE A 83 -16.52 -1.23 -0.42
N GLY A 84 -16.38 -2.54 -0.66
CA GLY A 84 -17.34 -3.33 -1.43
C GLY A 84 -17.14 -3.28 -2.95
N LYS A 85 -16.26 -2.39 -3.45
CA LYS A 85 -15.86 -2.36 -4.87
C LYS A 85 -14.46 -2.95 -5.08
N ILE A 86 -13.54 -2.68 -4.15
CA ILE A 86 -12.19 -3.24 -4.18
C ILE A 86 -12.20 -4.64 -3.54
N PRO A 87 -11.71 -5.67 -4.24
CA PRO A 87 -11.58 -7.02 -3.67
C PRO A 87 -10.77 -6.99 -2.37
N HIS A 88 -11.30 -7.67 -1.35
CA HIS A 88 -10.70 -7.83 -0.01
C HIS A 88 -10.58 -6.55 0.83
N ALA A 89 -10.90 -5.36 0.30
CA ALA A 89 -10.91 -4.12 1.07
C ALA A 89 -12.01 -4.15 2.13
N THR A 90 -11.58 -4.23 3.38
CA THR A 90 -12.46 -4.38 4.56
C THR A 90 -12.27 -3.26 5.57
N HIS A 91 -11.19 -2.48 5.45
CA HIS A 91 -10.82 -1.47 6.44
C HIS A 91 -10.82 -0.08 5.79
N PRO A 92 -11.90 0.71 5.94
CA PRO A 92 -11.92 2.08 5.44
C PRO A 92 -10.90 2.95 6.20
N VAL A 93 -10.24 3.87 5.50
CA VAL A 93 -9.38 4.91 6.13
C VAL A 93 -9.85 6.31 5.74
N LYS A 94 -9.52 7.32 6.54
CA LYS A 94 -9.91 8.72 6.32
C LYS A 94 -8.74 9.66 6.54
N LYS A 95 -8.93 10.92 6.14
CA LYS A 95 -7.96 11.99 6.39
C LYS A 95 -7.54 12.02 7.87
N GLY A 96 -6.24 12.06 8.11
CA GLY A 96 -5.61 12.06 9.42
C GLY A 96 -5.32 10.65 9.98
N ASP A 97 -5.82 9.59 9.35
CA ASP A 97 -5.48 8.22 9.76
C ASP A 97 -3.99 7.94 9.51
N ARG A 98 -3.42 7.13 10.42
CA ARG A 98 -2.00 6.81 10.45
C ARG A 98 -1.79 5.31 10.30
N ILE A 99 -1.05 4.92 9.28
CA ILE A 99 -0.67 3.54 8.97
C ILE A 99 0.82 3.36 9.24
N LEU A 100 1.25 2.14 9.58
CA LEU A 100 2.64 1.84 9.95
C LEU A 100 3.18 2.75 11.08
N ALA A 101 2.34 3.13 12.04
CA ALA A 101 2.70 4.10 13.06
C ALA A 101 3.64 3.50 14.13
N SER A 102 4.74 4.22 14.39
CA SER A 102 5.67 4.02 15.49
C SER A 102 6.05 5.39 16.09
N GLN A 103 6.92 5.39 17.11
CA GLN A 103 7.39 6.63 17.75
C GLN A 103 8.09 7.56 16.75
N ASN A 104 8.85 7.01 15.79
CA ASN A 104 9.68 7.80 14.89
C ASN A 104 9.10 7.95 13.46
N GLY A 105 7.88 7.47 13.22
CA GLY A 105 7.28 7.65 11.90
C GLY A 105 5.94 6.96 11.70
N HIS A 106 5.16 7.50 10.78
CA HIS A 106 3.92 6.91 10.29
C HIS A 106 3.68 7.37 8.85
N LEU A 107 2.85 6.62 8.12
CA LEU A 107 2.21 7.10 6.91
C LEU A 107 0.89 7.78 7.29
N GLU A 108 0.68 9.03 6.86
CA GLU A 108 -0.55 9.78 7.14
C GLU A 108 -1.39 9.96 5.87
N ILE A 109 -2.69 9.73 5.97
CA ILE A 109 -3.64 10.02 4.91
C ILE A 109 -3.94 11.52 4.90
N LEU A 110 -3.55 12.24 3.83
CA LEU A 110 -3.62 13.71 3.81
C LEU A 110 -4.85 14.30 3.13
N ASP A 111 -5.34 13.67 2.06
CA ASP A 111 -6.34 14.30 1.20
C ASP A 111 -7.33 13.31 0.59
N THR A 112 -8.62 13.64 0.68
CA THR A 112 -9.79 12.94 0.14
C THR A 112 -10.74 13.80 -0.75
N PRO A 113 -10.35 14.79 -1.59
CA PRO A 113 -11.30 15.47 -2.46
C PRO A 113 -11.07 15.13 -3.93
N GLY A 114 -12.10 14.57 -4.56
CA GLY A 114 -12.24 14.37 -6.00
C GLY A 114 -13.56 13.64 -6.30
N HIS A 115 -14.08 13.80 -7.52
CA HIS A 115 -15.33 13.19 -8.02
C HIS A 115 -15.39 11.66 -7.94
N GLU A 116 -14.25 11.02 -7.67
CA GLU A 116 -14.07 9.58 -7.51
C GLU A 116 -13.59 9.29 -6.08
N GLU A 117 -14.25 8.35 -5.41
CA GLU A 117 -14.06 7.90 -4.03
C GLU A 117 -12.63 7.35 -3.77
N THR A 118 -11.61 8.22 -3.74
CA THR A 118 -10.17 7.87 -3.83
C THR A 118 -9.28 8.74 -2.93
N PHE A 119 -8.10 8.23 -2.56
CA PHE A 119 -7.06 9.03 -1.87
C PHE A 119 -6.03 9.55 -2.87
N ARG A 120 -5.66 10.83 -2.76
CA ARG A 120 -4.72 11.46 -3.70
C ARG A 120 -3.35 11.75 -3.11
N ARG A 121 -3.23 11.74 -1.78
CA ARG A 121 -1.97 12.12 -1.13
C ARG A 121 -1.76 11.40 0.19
N ILE A 122 -0.55 10.88 0.35
CA ILE A 122 -0.01 10.30 1.58
C ILE A 122 1.23 11.07 2.00
N ARG A 123 1.45 11.20 3.30
CA ARG A 123 2.70 11.72 3.87
C ARG A 123 3.52 10.57 4.42
N ILE A 124 4.81 10.54 4.08
CA ILE A 124 5.80 9.69 4.74
C ILE A 124 6.74 10.56 5.60
N PRO A 125 7.41 10.01 6.63
CA PRO A 125 8.32 10.76 7.49
C PRO A 125 9.51 11.34 6.71
N SER A 126 10.01 12.52 7.10
CA SER A 126 11.11 13.23 6.41
C SER A 126 12.47 12.51 6.41
N GLY A 127 12.66 11.51 7.28
CA GLY A 127 13.85 10.64 7.30
C GLY A 127 13.71 9.34 6.50
N SER A 128 12.70 9.22 5.64
CA SER A 128 12.46 7.99 4.86
C SER A 128 13.54 7.78 3.80
N ARG A 129 14.03 6.54 3.65
CA ARG A 129 15.00 6.16 2.62
C ARG A 129 14.27 5.62 1.39
N PHE A 130 14.37 6.31 0.26
CA PHE A 130 13.86 5.84 -1.03
C PHE A 130 14.86 4.92 -1.70
N LEU A 131 14.46 3.69 -1.94
CA LEU A 131 15.25 2.63 -2.55
C LEU A 131 14.61 2.24 -3.88
N LYS A 132 15.44 2.11 -4.91
CA LYS A 132 15.02 1.58 -6.20
C LYS A 132 15.15 0.07 -6.17
N HIS A 133 14.13 -0.63 -6.63
CA HIS A 133 14.13 -2.08 -6.81
C HIS A 133 13.71 -2.39 -8.25
#